data_AF-A0ABD0Q541-F1
#
_entry.id   AF-A0ABD0Q541-F1
#
_cell.length_a   1.000
_cell.length_b   1.000
_cell.length_c   1.000
_cell.angle_alpha   90.00
_cell.angle_beta   90.00
_cell.angle_gamma   90.00
#
_symmetry.space_group_name_H-M   'P 1'
#
loop_
_entity.id
_entity.type
_entity.pdbx_description
1 polymer ?
#
loop_
_entity_poly.entity_id
_entity_poly.type
_entity_poly.pdbx_seq_one_letter_code
_entity_poly.pdbx_strand_id
1 'polypeptide(L)' 'ALDGQNIYNGCCTLRISFSKLTSLNVKYNNDKSRDYTRPDLPTGDSHPTIEHHAVAAAF' A
#
# COMPACT_ATOMS: atom_id res chain seq x y z
N ALA A 1 17.29 -17.05 -12.82
CA ALA A 1 16.03 -16.33 -13.13
C ALA A 1 14.96 -16.81 -12.15
N LEU A 2 14.06 -15.93 -11.68
CA LEU A 2 13.02 -16.28 -10.69
C LEU A 2 11.65 -16.60 -11.32
N ASP A 3 11.42 -16.23 -12.59
CA ASP A 3 10.23 -16.62 -13.33
C ASP A 3 10.14 -18.15 -13.43
N GLY A 4 8.96 -18.72 -13.15
CA GLY A 4 8.70 -20.16 -13.12
C GLY A 4 9.14 -20.89 -11.84
N GLN A 5 9.76 -20.20 -10.87
CA GLN A 5 10.15 -20.80 -9.59
C GLN A 5 9.02 -20.74 -8.55
N ASN A 6 9.05 -21.64 -7.58
CA ASN A 6 8.05 -21.72 -6.51
C ASN A 6 8.52 -20.95 -5.25
N ILE A 7 7.59 -20.26 -4.57
CA ILE A 7 7.88 -19.66 -3.24
C ILE A 7 7.97 -20.75 -2.16
N TYR A 8 7.13 -21.77 -2.24
CA TYR A 8 7.16 -22.93 -1.36
C TYR A 8 7.22 -24.20 -2.19
N ASN A 9 7.85 -25.27 -1.68
CA ASN A 9 8.00 -26.50 -2.43
C ASN A 9 6.64 -27.04 -2.93
N GLY A 10 6.44 -27.03 -4.25
CA GLY A 10 5.24 -27.53 -4.91
C GLY A 10 4.06 -26.56 -5.00
N CYS A 11 4.18 -25.29 -4.60
CA CYS A 11 3.11 -24.29 -4.79
C CYS A 11 3.63 -22.85 -4.96
N CYS A 12 2.72 -21.91 -5.28
CA CYS A 12 3.03 -20.49 -5.46
C CYS A 12 4.09 -20.21 -6.54
N THR A 13 3.91 -20.80 -7.73
CA THR A 13 4.78 -20.56 -8.90
C THR A 13 4.73 -19.10 -9.34
N LEU A 14 5.89 -18.46 -9.43
CA LEU A 14 6.05 -17.06 -9.81
C LEU A 14 5.93 -16.89 -11.33
N ARG A 15 5.18 -15.87 -11.75
CA ARG A 15 5.17 -15.38 -13.13
C ARG A 15 5.62 -13.92 -13.14
N ILE A 16 6.76 -13.65 -13.76
CA ILE A 16 7.45 -12.36 -13.71
C ILE A 16 7.70 -11.88 -15.14
N SER A 17 7.13 -10.71 -15.45
CA SER A 17 7.31 -10.04 -16.73
C SER A 17 7.68 -8.57 -16.52
N PHE A 18 8.35 -7.96 -17.50
CA PHE A 18 8.64 -6.53 -17.46
C PHE A 18 7.38 -5.70 -17.65
N SER A 19 7.17 -4.73 -16.74
CA SER A 19 6.18 -3.69 -16.94
C SER A 19 6.65 -2.69 -18.00
N LYS A 20 5.69 -2.05 -18.69
CA LYS A 20 5.97 -0.89 -19.54
C LYS A 20 6.12 0.41 -18.72
N LEU A 21 5.65 0.42 -17.48
CA LEU A 21 5.78 1.56 -16.58
C LEU A 21 7.20 1.60 -16.04
N THR A 22 7.82 2.77 -16.11
CA THR A 22 9.14 3.04 -15.52
C THR A 22 9.07 3.32 -14.03
N SER A 23 7.89 3.62 -13.49
CA SER A 23 7.67 3.95 -12.08
C SER A 23 6.29 3.48 -11.61
N LEU A 24 6.18 3.14 -10.32
CA LEU A 24 4.94 2.76 -9.66
C LEU A 24 4.59 3.78 -8.57
N ASN A 25 3.31 4.13 -8.44
CA ASN A 25 2.83 5.05 -7.42
C ASN A 25 2.10 4.29 -6.32
N VAL A 26 2.48 4.54 -5.07
CA VAL A 26 1.83 3.98 -3.88
C VAL A 26 1.19 5.13 -3.09
N LYS A 27 -0.12 5.01 -2.85
CA LYS A 27 -0.91 6.02 -2.13
C LYS A 27 -1.07 5.69 -0.65
N TYR A 28 -1.12 4.41 -0.32
CA TYR A 28 -1.38 3.92 1.03
C TYR A 28 -0.44 2.77 1.38
N ASN A 29 -0.03 2.72 2.65
CA ASN A 29 0.76 1.64 3.20
C ASN A 29 -0.15 0.64 3.94
N ASN A 30 -0.65 -0.39 3.26
CA ASN A 30 -1.52 -1.44 3.81
C ASN A 30 -1.23 -2.82 3.19
N ASP A 31 -2.11 -3.79 3.43
CA ASP A 31 -1.95 -5.17 2.94
C ASP A 31 -1.89 -5.29 1.41
N LYS A 32 -2.44 -4.29 0.67
CA LYS A 32 -2.49 -4.31 -0.80
C LYS A 32 -1.33 -3.56 -1.45
N SER A 33 -0.78 -2.55 -0.78
CA SER A 33 0.33 -1.76 -1.30
C SER A 33 1.22 -1.21 -0.19
N ARG A 34 2.52 -1.13 -0.44
CA ARG A 34 3.47 -0.54 0.51
C ARG A 34 4.64 0.13 -0.19
N ASP A 35 4.94 1.35 0.24
CA ASP A 35 6.12 2.14 -0.13
C ASP A 35 7.13 2.06 1.01
N TYR A 36 8.20 1.30 0.81
CA TYR A 36 9.24 1.11 1.83
C TYR A 36 10.17 2.33 1.98
N THR A 37 10.02 3.36 1.14
CA THR A 37 10.80 4.61 1.22
C THR A 37 10.05 5.75 1.90
N ARG A 38 8.72 5.63 2.04
CA ARG A 38 7.84 6.63 2.67
C ARG A 38 7.00 5.98 3.78
N PRO A 39 7.56 5.83 4.99
CA PRO A 39 6.84 5.22 6.12
C PRO A 39 5.68 6.08 6.63
N ASP A 40 5.65 7.37 6.26
CA ASP A 40 4.65 8.37 6.65
C ASP A 40 3.32 8.28 5.86
N LEU A 41 3.25 7.45 4.81
CA LEU A 41 2.01 7.28 4.06
C LEU A 41 0.88 6.67 4.91
N PRO A 42 -0.36 7.14 4.75
CA PRO A 42 -1.50 6.63 5.50
C PRO A 42 -1.82 5.17 5.15
N THR A 43 -2.44 4.44 6.08
CA THR A 43 -2.87 3.04 5.86
C THR A 43 -4.11 2.93 4.95
N GLY A 44 -4.85 4.02 4.73
CA GLY A 44 -6.01 4.06 3.82
C GLY A 44 -7.34 3.69 4.48
N ASP A 45 -7.30 3.10 5.66
CA ASP A 45 -8.45 3.09 6.57
C ASP A 45 -8.55 4.49 7.17
N SER A 46 -9.35 5.34 6.54
CA SER A 46 -9.83 6.55 7.17
C SER A 46 -10.62 6.14 8.42
N HIS A 47 -9.94 6.02 9.56
CA HIS A 47 -10.60 6.35 10.81
C HIS A 47 -11.13 7.76 10.59
N PRO A 48 -12.45 8.02 10.70
CA PRO A 48 -12.86 9.38 10.92
C PRO A 48 -12.20 9.74 12.25
N THR A 49 -11.08 10.46 12.22
CA THR A 49 -10.66 11.21 13.39
C THR A 49 -11.80 12.20 13.64
N ILE A 50 -12.76 11.75 14.43
CA ILE A 50 -13.59 12.62 15.25
C ILE A 50 -12.56 13.43 16.03
N GLU A 51 -12.23 14.62 15.53
CA GLU A 51 -11.89 15.84 16.27
C GLU A 51 -11.15 16.85 15.37
N HIS A 52 -11.92 17.80 14.82
CA HIS A 52 -11.59 19.24 14.74
C HIS A 52 -12.82 20.05 14.28
N HIS A 53 -13.98 19.88 14.95
CA HIS A 53 -15.12 20.81 14.81
C HIS A 53 -15.81 21.14 16.14
N ALA A 54 -15.22 20.80 17.28
CA ALA A 54 -15.68 21.37 18.54
C ALA A 54 -15.08 22.78 18.71
N VAL A 55 -15.97 23.75 18.95
CA VAL A 55 -15.76 25.13 19.46
C VAL A 55 -15.65 26.29 18.45
N ALA A 56 -16.72 26.55 17.68
CA ALA A 56 -16.99 27.91 17.19
C ALA A 56 -18.49 28.16 16.93
N ALA A 57 -19.33 28.05 17.96
CA ALA A 57 -20.64 28.72 18.00
C ALA A 57 -21.09 28.85 19.45
N ALA A 58 -20.39 29.68 20.21
CA ALA A 58 -20.98 30.38 21.34
C ALA A 58 -21.19 31.81 20.87
N PHE A 59 -22.41 32.17 20.44
CA PHE A 59 -23.12 33.46 20.58
C PHE A 59 -24.58 33.23 20.16
#